data_AF-A0A3P8J361-F1
#
_entry.id   AF-A0A3P8J361-F1
#
_cell.length_a   1.000
_cell.length_b   1.000
_cell.length_c   1.000
_cell.angle_alpha   90.00
_cell.angle_beta   90.00
_cell.angle_gamma   90.00
#
_symmetry.space_group_name_H-M   'P 1'
#
loop_
_entity.id
_entity.type
_entity.pdbx_description
1 polymer ?
#
loop_
_entity_poly.entity_id
_entity_poly.type
_entity_poly.pdbx_seq_one_letter_code
_entity_poly.pdbx_strand_id
1 'polypeptide(L)'
;MSVPVLLILCQGVDSLFSRGSVKAASYLLFNAYEVNCGGLTECTHELDILEDMFMCIHLNEVILYCNFASFSLISPYVSHWPNLRIHYVNENYVR
;
A
#
# COMPACT_ATOMS: atom_id res chain seq x y z
N MET A 1 23.19 11.59 9.33
CA MET A 1 23.02 12.03 7.93
C MET A 1 21.62 11.62 7.50
N SER A 2 20.80 12.55 7.03
CA SER A 2 19.42 12.27 6.61
C SER A 2 19.47 11.39 5.36
N VAL A 3 18.96 10.16 5.43
CA VAL A 3 18.79 9.32 4.24
C VAL A 3 17.63 9.91 3.47
N PRO A 4 17.84 10.47 2.25
CA PRO A 4 16.74 11.07 1.51
C PRO A 4 15.68 10.00 1.23
N VAL A 5 14.43 10.34 1.52
CA VAL A 5 13.29 9.57 1.02
C VAL A 5 13.37 9.60 -0.51
N LEU A 6 13.43 8.44 -1.15
CA LEU A 6 13.50 8.36 -2.61
C LEU A 6 12.10 8.49 -3.21
N LEU A 7 11.11 7.86 -2.57
CA LEU A 7 9.73 7.83 -3.05
C LEU A 7 8.75 7.79 -1.87
N ILE A 8 7.70 8.59 -1.98
CA ILE A 8 6.50 8.48 -1.14
C ILE A 8 5.34 8.16 -2.08
N LEU A 9 4.63 7.06 -1.79
CA LEU A 9 3.40 6.69 -2.46
C LEU A 9 2.25 6.81 -1.48
N CYS A 10 1.29 7.66 -1.80
CA CYS A 10 0.00 7.74 -1.14
C CYS A 10 -1.04 7.16 -2.08
N GLN A 11 -1.94 6.30 -1.61
CA GLN A 11 -3.04 5.78 -2.43
C GLN A 11 -4.34 6.56 -2.18
N GLY A 12 -5.36 6.29 -2.99
CA GLY A 12 -6.73 6.78 -2.72
C GLY A 12 -6.89 8.29 -2.61
N VAL A 13 -7.79 8.68 -1.70
CA VAL A 13 -8.22 10.05 -1.43
C VAL A 13 -7.06 10.98 -1.10
N ASP A 14 -6.09 10.52 -0.30
CA ASP A 14 -4.95 11.34 0.13
C ASP A 14 -4.01 11.70 -1.02
N SER A 15 -4.05 10.93 -2.11
CA SER A 15 -3.35 11.21 -3.36
C SER A 15 -4.20 11.99 -4.38
N LEU A 16 -5.44 12.34 -4.02
CA LEU A 16 -6.48 12.84 -4.94
C LEU A 16 -6.76 11.87 -6.09
N PHE A 17 -6.78 10.56 -5.79
CA PHE A 17 -6.96 9.49 -6.78
C PHE A 17 -5.93 9.57 -7.92
N SER A 18 -4.66 9.81 -7.55
CA SER A 18 -3.58 9.95 -8.51
C SER A 18 -3.36 8.66 -9.30
N ARG A 19 -3.70 8.68 -10.59
CA ARG A 19 -3.42 7.58 -11.52
C ARG A 19 -1.94 7.21 -11.58
N GLY A 20 -1.05 8.18 -11.36
CA GLY A 20 0.38 7.93 -11.31
C GLY A 20 0.77 7.12 -10.08
N SER A 21 0.17 7.44 -8.93
CA SER A 21 0.40 6.70 -7.68
C SER A 21 -0.11 5.27 -7.75
N VAL A 22 -1.32 5.08 -8.30
CA VAL A 22 -1.91 3.75 -8.52
C VAL A 22 -1.03 2.92 -9.44
N LYS A 23 -0.57 3.48 -10.57
CA LYS A 23 0.34 2.76 -11.48
C LYS A 23 1.67 2.38 -10.83
N ALA A 24 2.25 3.28 -10.03
CA ALA A 24 3.49 3.00 -9.32
C ALA A 24 3.30 1.87 -8.30
N ALA A 25 2.21 1.90 -7.53
CA ALA A 25 1.87 0.83 -6.59
C ALA A 25 1.59 -0.49 -7.32
N SER A 26 0.79 -0.48 -8.40
CA SER A 26 0.59 -1.66 -9.26
C SER A 26 1.90 -2.27 -9.71
N TYR A 27 2.83 -1.47 -10.21
CA TYR A 27 4.12 -1.97 -10.67
C TYR A 27 4.92 -2.66 -9.55
N LEU A 28 4.96 -2.04 -8.35
CA LEU A 28 5.66 -2.60 -7.20
C LEU A 28 4.98 -3.86 -6.64
N LEU A 29 3.66 -3.97 -6.80
CA LEU A 29 2.81 -5.00 -6.22
C LEU A 29 2.33 -6.01 -7.26
N PHE A 30 3.14 -6.26 -8.29
CA PHE A 30 2.86 -7.29 -9.31
C PHE A 30 1.47 -7.16 -9.96
N ASN A 31 1.10 -5.93 -10.30
CA ASN A 31 -0.20 -5.55 -10.86
C ASN A 31 -1.41 -5.87 -9.98
N ALA A 32 -1.28 -5.85 -8.65
CA ALA A 32 -2.37 -6.12 -7.71
C ALA A 32 -3.69 -5.40 -8.05
N TYR A 33 -3.64 -4.13 -8.47
CA TYR A 33 -4.83 -3.36 -8.82
C TYR A 33 -5.46 -3.76 -10.18
N GLU A 34 -4.72 -4.43 -11.07
CA GLU A 34 -5.22 -4.87 -12.37
C GLU A 34 -5.65 -6.34 -12.35
N VAL A 35 -4.92 -7.21 -11.63
CA VAL A 35 -5.19 -8.65 -11.50
C VAL A 35 -6.56 -8.89 -10.85
N ASN A 36 -6.98 -8.00 -9.94
CA ASN A 36 -8.26 -8.15 -9.27
C ASN A 36 -9.45 -7.64 -10.11
N CYS A 37 -9.28 -6.98 -11.27
CA CYS A 37 -10.39 -6.40 -12.04
C CYS A 37 -11.09 -7.38 -13.02
N GLY A 38 -11.32 -8.62 -12.59
CA GLY A 38 -11.99 -9.67 -13.39
C GLY A 38 -13.52 -9.61 -13.44
N GLY A 39 -14.15 -8.51 -12.99
CA GLY A 39 -15.57 -8.22 -13.23
C GLY A 39 -16.57 -8.46 -12.09
N LEU A 40 -16.15 -8.47 -10.82
CA LEU A 40 -17.06 -8.68 -9.67
C LEU A 40 -17.01 -7.51 -8.66
N THR A 41 -18.10 -7.28 -7.94
CA THR A 41 -18.20 -6.30 -6.85
C THR A 41 -17.18 -6.51 -5.73
N GLU A 42 -16.71 -7.74 -5.53
CA GLU A 42 -15.64 -8.08 -4.58
C GLU A 42 -14.31 -7.41 -4.96
N CYS A 43 -14.07 -7.21 -6.26
CA CYS A 43 -12.88 -6.53 -6.78
C CYS A 43 -12.86 -5.06 -6.38
N THR A 44 -14.02 -4.40 -6.42
CA THR A 44 -14.15 -2.99 -6.03
C THR A 44 -13.84 -2.82 -4.55
N HIS A 45 -14.34 -3.74 -3.70
CA HIS A 45 -14.10 -3.70 -2.26
C HIS A 45 -12.61 -3.91 -1.90
N GLU A 46 -11.91 -4.83 -2.56
CA GLU A 46 -10.47 -5.02 -2.34
C GLU A 46 -9.65 -3.82 -2.81
N LEU A 47 -10.03 -3.18 -3.92
CA LEU A 47 -9.38 -1.97 -4.40
C LEU A 47 -9.57 -0.82 -3.41
N ASP A 48 -10.78 -0.63 -2.89
CA ASP A 48 -11.08 0.37 -1.86
C ASP A 48 -10.22 0.14 -0.60
N ILE A 49 -10.00 -1.12 -0.20
CA ILE A 49 -9.11 -1.44 0.93
C ILE A 49 -7.63 -1.07 0.62
N LEU A 50 -7.18 -1.23 -0.63
CA LEU A 50 -5.81 -0.87 -1.04
C LEU A 50 -5.59 0.64 -1.19
N GLU A 51 -6.65 1.45 -1.10
CA GLU A 51 -6.54 2.91 -1.15
C GLU A 51 -6.03 3.52 0.17
N ASP A 52 -6.20 2.82 1.29
CA ASP A 52 -5.78 3.27 2.63
C ASP A 52 -4.36 2.80 2.99
N MET A 53 -3.38 3.12 2.14
CA MET A 53 -1.97 2.85 2.42
C MET A 53 -1.01 3.98 2.02
N PHE A 54 0.07 4.09 2.79
CA PHE A 54 1.22 4.94 2.49
C PHE A 54 2.50 4.12 2.49
N MET A 55 3.32 4.28 1.47
CA MET A 55 4.62 3.62 1.36
C MET A 55 5.74 4.64 1.22
N CYS A 56 6.71 4.58 2.12
CA CYS A 56 7.92 5.37 2.08
C CYS A 56 9.10 4.46 1.73
N ILE A 57 9.72 4.70 0.58
CA ILE A 57 10.89 3.94 0.10
C ILE A 57 12.14 4.77 0.31
N HIS A 58 13.01 4.29 1.18
CA HIS A 58 14.36 4.79 1.38
C HIS A 58 15.38 3.84 0.73
N LEU A 59 16.64 4.25 0.67
CA LEU A 59 17.70 3.42 0.10
C LEU A 59 17.85 2.06 0.80
N ASN A 60 17.61 2.02 2.12
CA ASN A 60 17.89 0.84 2.95
C ASN A 60 16.67 0.27 3.67
N GLU A 61 15.52 0.91 3.57
CA GLU A 61 14.31 0.55 4.32
C GLU A 61 13.07 0.91 3.52
N VAL A 62 12.03 0.09 3.66
CA VAL A 62 10.68 0.44 3.23
C VAL A 62 9.80 0.53 4.45
N ILE A 63 9.03 1.61 4.56
CA ILE A 63 8.04 1.78 5.63
C ILE A 63 6.65 1.79 5.00
N LEU A 64 5.79 0.86 5.41
CA LEU A 64 4.40 0.76 4.99
C LEU A 64 3.48 1.12 6.14
N TYR A 65 2.63 2.12 5.93
CA TYR A 65 1.52 2.47 6.82
C TYR A 65 0.22 2.00 6.17
N CYS A 66 -0.59 1.24 6.90
CA CYS A 66 -1.84 0.70 6.38
C CYS A 66 -2.80 0.37 7.53
N ASN A 67 -4.09 0.14 7.26
CA ASN A 67 -5.00 -0.43 8.25
C ASN A 67 -4.87 -1.97 8.28
N PHE A 68 -5.58 -2.65 9.20
CA PHE A 68 -5.49 -4.12 9.33
C PHE A 68 -6.05 -4.88 8.11
N ALA A 69 -7.09 -4.35 7.46
CA ALA A 69 -7.66 -4.93 6.25
C ALA A 69 -6.67 -4.84 5.08
N SER A 70 -6.10 -3.66 4.85
CA SER A 70 -5.07 -3.41 3.84
C SER A 70 -3.82 -4.25 4.10
N PHE A 71 -3.41 -4.40 5.37
CA PHE A 71 -2.30 -5.28 5.75
C PHE A 71 -2.53 -6.73 5.29
N SER A 72 -3.74 -7.25 5.50
CA SER A 72 -4.08 -8.63 5.14
C SER A 72 -3.98 -8.87 3.63
N LEU A 73 -4.39 -7.90 2.81
CA LEU A 73 -4.29 -7.98 1.35
C LEU A 73 -2.86 -7.75 0.84
N ILE A 74 -2.10 -6.82 1.42
CA ILE A 74 -0.80 -6.40 0.91
C ILE A 74 0.34 -7.32 1.34
N SER A 75 0.22 -7.99 2.49
CA SER A 75 1.27 -8.81 3.11
C SER A 75 1.91 -9.84 2.16
N PRO A 76 1.15 -10.57 1.32
CA PRO A 76 1.75 -11.49 0.34
C PRO A 76 2.71 -10.82 -0.64
N TYR A 77 2.47 -9.55 -0.98
CA TYR A 77 3.25 -8.80 -1.95
C TYR A 77 4.51 -8.16 -1.37
N VAL A 78 4.51 -7.82 -0.07
CA VAL A 78 5.61 -7.06 0.54
C VAL A 78 6.43 -7.86 1.54
N SER A 79 5.93 -8.99 2.07
CA SER A 79 6.58 -9.77 3.14
C SER A 79 8.00 -10.26 2.84
N HIS A 80 8.37 -10.34 1.56
CA HIS A 80 9.71 -10.74 1.12
C HIS A 80 10.69 -9.57 0.94
N TRP A 81 10.24 -8.33 1.13
CA TRP A 81 11.09 -7.15 0.94
C TRP A 81 12.10 -7.03 2.09
N PRO A 82 13.39 -6.81 1.78
CA PRO A 82 14.40 -6.63 2.82
C PRO A 82 14.15 -5.31 3.57
N ASN A 83 14.39 -5.32 4.88
CA ASN A 83 14.24 -4.15 5.75
C ASN A 83 12.86 -3.47 5.62
N LEU A 84 11.79 -4.28 5.58
CA LEU A 84 10.43 -3.77 5.59
C LEU A 84 9.96 -3.52 7.03
N ARG A 85 9.43 -2.33 7.28
CA ARG A 85 8.71 -1.98 8.51
C ARG A 85 7.25 -1.71 8.19
N ILE A 86 6.36 -2.40 8.89
CA ILE A 86 4.92 -2.25 8.71
C ILE A 86 4.33 -1.64 9.97
N HIS A 87 3.63 -0.52 9.80
CA HIS A 87 2.81 0.11 10.82
C HIS A 87 1.36 -0.06 10.42
N TYR A 88 0.58 -0.74 11.27
CA TYR A 88 -0.86 -0.75 11.11
C TYR A 88 -1.57 -0.47 12.43
N VAL A 89 -2.71 0.23 12.33
CA VAL A 89 -3.60 0.44 13.46
C VAL A 89 -4.52 -0.76 13.54
N ASN A 90 -4.42 -1.52 14.63
CA ASN A 90 -5.45 -2.48 14.99
C ASN A 90 -6.63 -1.67 15.55
N GLU A 91 -7.83 -1.87 15.02
CA GLU A 91 -9.06 -1.15 15.40
C GLU A 91 -9.33 -1.17 16.93
N ASN A 92 -8.75 -2.14 17.65
CA ASN A 92 -8.74 -2.19 19.11
C ASN A 92 -7.98 -1.05 19.83
N TYR A 93 -7.29 -0.16 19.09
CA TYR A 93 -6.57 0.99 19.66
C TYR A 93 -7.37 2.31 19.69
N VAL A 94 -8.62 2.31 19.23
CA VAL A 94 -9.52 3.46 19.43
C VAL A 94 -10.15 3.31 20.81
N ARG A 95 -9.48 3.87 21.83
CA ARG A 95 -10.07 4.10 23.16
C ARG A 95 -10.99 5.31 23.15
#